data_AF-F2F1M8-F1
#
_entry.id   AF-F2F1M8-F1
#
_cell.length_a   1.000
_cell.length_b   1.000
_cell.length_c   1.000
_cell.angle_alpha   90.00
_cell.angle_beta   90.00
_cell.angle_gamma   90.00
#
_symmetry.space_group_name_H-M   'P 1'
#
loop_
_entity.id
_entity.type
_entity.pdbx_description
1 polymer ?
#
loop_
_entity_poly.entity_id
_entity_poly.type
_entity_poly.pdbx_seq_one_letter_code
_entity_poly.pdbx_strand_id
1 'polypeptide(L)'
;MDEPYLLFTYTDGLGSVPPIVDQFMTANFDLCKGIIVSGNRNFGHAFFGRAGDLLAAQYGIPLIEKVEMRGTPANYEAITDYYYSIWKEASI
;
A
#
# COMPACT_ATOMS: atom_id res chain seq x y z
N MET A 1 -14.40 3.13 -8.48
CA MET A 1 -13.19 3.80 -9.02
C MET A 1 -13.21 3.59 -10.51
N ASP A 2 -12.80 4.59 -11.30
CA ASP A 2 -12.87 4.50 -12.77
C ASP A 2 -11.47 4.56 -13.42
N GLU A 3 -10.43 4.77 -12.61
CA GLU A 3 -9.03 4.87 -13.05
C GLU A 3 -8.10 4.00 -12.19
N PRO A 4 -6.97 3.52 -12.76
CA PRO A 4 -5.94 2.82 -12.00
C PRO A 4 -5.36 3.67 -10.86
N TYR A 5 -5.08 3.06 -9.71
CA TYR A 5 -4.61 3.78 -8.53
C TYR A 5 -3.54 3.01 -7.74
N LEU A 6 -2.80 3.72 -6.88
CA LEU A 6 -2.02 3.14 -5.79
C LEU A 6 -2.78 3.32 -4.47
N LEU A 7 -2.90 2.27 -3.68
CA LEU A 7 -3.48 2.37 -2.35
C LEU A 7 -2.40 2.80 -1.35
N PHE A 8 -2.54 3.98 -0.75
CA PHE A 8 -1.82 4.31 0.48
C PHE A 8 -2.77 4.12 1.66
N THR A 9 -2.46 3.17 2.54
CA THR A 9 -3.26 2.86 3.73
C THR A 9 -2.42 2.81 5.01
N TYR A 10 -3.05 2.44 6.12
CA TYR A 10 -2.44 2.26 7.44
C TYR A 10 -2.77 0.88 8.01
N THR A 11 -2.03 0.50 9.06
CA THR A 11 -2.28 -0.72 9.81
C THR A 11 -3.09 -0.40 11.06
N ASP A 12 -4.17 -1.15 11.32
CA ASP A 12 -5.01 -1.00 12.52
C ASP A 12 -4.82 -2.18 13.50
N GLY A 13 -5.11 -1.97 14.78
CA GLY A 13 -4.97 -2.96 15.84
C GLY A 13 -3.61 -3.69 15.84
N LEU A 14 -3.64 -5.01 16.02
CA LEU A 14 -2.46 -5.88 15.94
C LEU A 14 -2.22 -6.40 14.51
N GLY A 15 -2.04 -5.46 13.58
CA GLY A 15 -1.67 -5.81 12.21
C GLY A 15 -2.84 -6.09 11.27
N SER A 16 -4.04 -5.61 11.61
CA SER A 16 -5.27 -5.80 10.83
C SER A 16 -5.41 -4.75 9.73
N VAL A 17 -6.10 -5.13 8.66
CA VAL A 17 -6.58 -4.18 7.64
C VAL A 17 -7.71 -3.34 8.24
N PRO A 18 -7.69 -2.00 8.14
CA PRO A 18 -8.79 -1.17 8.62
C PRO A 18 -10.10 -1.54 7.90
N PRO A 19 -11.24 -1.67 8.59
CA PRO A 19 -12.49 -2.13 7.97
C PRO A 19 -12.93 -1.31 6.75
N ILE A 20 -12.72 0.00 6.77
CA ILE A 20 -13.04 0.89 5.65
C ILE A 20 -12.18 0.62 4.41
N VAL A 21 -10.93 0.18 4.62
CA VAL A 21 -9.99 -0.15 3.54
C VAL A 21 -10.36 -1.51 2.95
N ASP A 22 -10.73 -2.48 3.79
CA ASP A 22 -11.19 -3.79 3.34
C ASP A 22 -12.47 -3.68 2.49
N GLN A 23 -13.43 -2.88 2.93
CA GLN A 23 -14.64 -2.58 2.17
C GLN A 23 -14.33 -1.89 0.83
N PHE A 24 -13.40 -0.92 0.83
CA PHE A 24 -12.99 -0.24 -0.39
C PHE A 24 -12.31 -1.20 -1.38
N MET A 25 -11.40 -2.05 -0.90
CA MET A 25 -10.66 -2.99 -1.73
C MET A 25 -11.57 -4.07 -2.32
N THR A 26 -12.53 -4.58 -1.55
CA THR A 26 -13.53 -5.54 -2.04
C THR A 26 -14.24 -5.05 -3.31
N ALA A 27 -14.49 -3.75 -3.42
CA ALA A 27 -15.19 -3.15 -4.56
C ALA A 27 -14.27 -2.62 -5.68
N ASN A 28 -12.97 -2.43 -5.44
CA ASN A 28 -12.10 -1.67 -6.35
C ASN A 28 -10.73 -2.31 -6.64
N PHE A 29 -10.42 -3.50 -6.09
CA PHE A 29 -9.08 -4.08 -6.18
C PHE A 29 -8.58 -4.27 -7.62
N ASP A 30 -9.47 -4.50 -8.59
CA ASP A 30 -9.12 -4.71 -10.00
C ASP A 30 -8.34 -3.53 -10.63
N LEU A 31 -8.53 -2.31 -10.10
CA LEU A 31 -7.85 -1.11 -10.57
C LEU A 31 -6.62 -0.74 -9.73
N CYS A 32 -6.39 -1.43 -8.61
CA CYS A 32 -5.25 -1.16 -7.75
C CYS A 32 -3.96 -1.74 -8.38
N LYS A 33 -2.95 -0.88 -8.54
CA LYS A 33 -1.65 -1.23 -9.16
C LYS A 33 -0.51 -1.40 -8.16
N GLY A 34 -0.77 -1.13 -6.88
CA GLY A 34 0.21 -1.31 -5.83
C GLY A 34 -0.28 -0.78 -4.48
N ILE A 35 0.31 -1.30 -3.41
CA ILE A 35 -0.06 -0.99 -2.03
C ILE A 35 1.13 -0.35 -1.31
N ILE A 36 0.86 0.71 -0.56
CA ILE A 36 1.77 1.36 0.38
C ILE A 36 1.05 1.33 1.73
N VAL A 37 1.76 0.90 2.77
CA VAL A 37 1.16 0.77 4.11
C VAL A 37 2.00 1.52 5.14
N SER A 38 1.35 2.36 5.93
CA SER A 38 1.99 2.94 7.11
C SER A 38 1.81 2.07 8.36
N GLY A 39 2.76 2.22 9.29
CA GLY A 39 2.72 1.56 10.58
C GLY A 39 3.72 2.15 11.59
N ASN A 40 3.86 1.47 12.71
CA ASN A 40 4.80 1.80 13.78
C ASN A 40 5.61 0.56 14.18
N ARG A 41 6.95 0.62 14.14
CA ARG A 41 7.78 -0.53 14.55
C ARG A 41 7.70 -0.82 16.03
N ASN A 42 7.19 0.10 16.86
CA ASN A 42 6.94 -0.14 18.29
C ASN A 42 5.95 -1.27 18.56
N PHE A 43 5.10 -1.63 17.58
CA PHE A 43 4.24 -2.82 17.70
C PHE A 43 4.98 -4.13 17.42
N GLY A 44 6.24 -4.08 16.98
CA GLY A 44 7.05 -5.24 16.65
C GLY A 44 7.01 -5.63 15.17
N HIS A 45 8.02 -6.38 14.74
CA HIS A 45 8.24 -6.74 13.34
C HIS A 45 7.07 -7.51 12.71
N ALA A 46 6.38 -8.35 13.49
CA ALA A 46 5.24 -9.14 13.00
C ALA A 46 4.01 -8.28 12.64
N PHE A 47 3.91 -7.07 13.19
CA PHE A 47 2.73 -6.21 13.05
C PHE A 47 3.00 -4.95 12.22
N PHE A 48 4.25 -4.50 12.13
CA PHE A 48 4.62 -3.34 11.33
C PHE A 48 4.25 -3.53 9.85
N GLY A 49 3.26 -2.75 9.39
CA GLY A 49 2.79 -2.76 8.00
C GLY A 49 2.06 -4.05 7.60
N ARG A 50 1.60 -4.87 8.56
CA ARG A 50 1.00 -6.18 8.27
C ARG A 50 -0.27 -6.08 7.44
N ALA A 51 -1.04 -4.99 7.56
CA ALA A 51 -2.20 -4.76 6.70
C ALA A 51 -1.85 -4.79 5.20
N GLY A 52 -0.69 -4.23 4.84
CA GLY A 52 -0.21 -4.26 3.45
C GLY A 52 0.18 -5.66 2.99
N ASP A 53 0.80 -6.46 3.87
CA ASP A 53 1.12 -7.86 3.56
C ASP A 53 -0.15 -8.68 3.30
N LEU A 54 -1.17 -8.49 4.14
CA LEU A 54 -2.45 -9.17 4.01
C LEU A 54 -3.15 -8.80 2.70
N LEU A 55 -3.25 -7.50 2.39
CA LEU A 55 -3.86 -7.02 1.14
C LEU A 55 -3.09 -7.49 -0.10
N ALA A 56 -1.76 -7.43 -0.06
CA ALA A 56 -0.92 -7.89 -1.17
C ALA A 56 -1.10 -9.38 -1.44
N ALA A 57 -1.12 -10.20 -0.39
CA ALA A 57 -1.35 -11.64 -0.50
C ALA A 57 -2.78 -11.98 -0.97
N GLN A 58 -3.78 -11.27 -0.45
CA GLN A 58 -5.19 -11.53 -0.76
C GLN A 58 -5.54 -11.21 -2.22
N TYR A 59 -5.04 -10.09 -2.74
CA TYR A 59 -5.43 -9.60 -4.07
C TYR A 59 -4.34 -9.82 -5.14
N GLY A 60 -3.17 -10.36 -4.77
CA GLY A 60 -2.05 -10.55 -5.71
C GLY A 60 -1.45 -9.23 -6.21
N ILE A 61 -1.53 -8.16 -5.40
CA ILE A 61 -1.08 -6.81 -5.76
C ILE A 61 0.29 -6.55 -5.14
N PRO A 62 1.24 -5.90 -5.84
CA PRO A 62 2.55 -5.56 -5.29
C PRO A 62 2.47 -4.69 -4.04
N LEU A 63 3.16 -5.09 -2.97
CA LEU A 63 3.47 -4.21 -1.84
C LEU A 63 4.71 -3.39 -2.18
N ILE A 64 4.51 -2.09 -2.38
CA ILE A 64 5.55 -1.14 -2.78
C ILE A 64 6.44 -0.81 -1.59
N GLU A 65 5.83 -0.35 -0.50
CA GLU A 65 6.58 0.16 0.65
C GLU A 65 5.86 0.00 2.00
N LYS A 66 6.66 -0.12 3.05
CA LYS A 66 6.22 -0.05 4.45
C LYS A 66 6.78 1.20 5.11
N VAL A 67 5.89 2.15 5.37
CA VAL A 67 6.23 3.49 5.84
C VAL A 67 6.11 3.56 7.35
N GLU A 68 7.18 3.87 8.07
CA GLU A 68 7.08 4.15 9.50
C GLU A 68 6.63 5.59 9.73
N MET A 69 5.52 5.76 10.44
CA MET A 69 4.94 7.08 10.74
C MET A 69 4.78 7.95 9.50
N ARG A 70 5.49 9.09 9.45
CA ARG A 70 5.50 10.04 8.35
C ARG A 70 6.39 9.64 7.18
N GLY A 71 7.12 8.54 7.30
CA GLY A 71 8.08 8.07 6.33
C GLY A 71 9.40 8.83 6.32
N THR A 72 10.21 8.48 5.33
CA THR A 72 11.56 9.00 5.09
C THR A 72 11.70 9.43 3.62
N PRO A 73 12.72 10.23 3.27
CA PRO A 73 13.03 10.52 1.87
C PRO A 73 13.21 9.27 1.01
N ALA A 74 13.82 8.21 1.55
CA ALA A 74 13.97 6.94 0.84
C ALA A 74 12.62 6.26 0.53
N ASN A 75 11.65 6.33 1.46
CA ASN A 75 10.30 5.84 1.18
C ASN A 75 9.63 6.66 0.07
N TYR A 76 9.82 7.98 0.08
CA TYR A 76 9.29 8.85 -0.97
C TYR A 76 9.86 8.45 -2.33
N GLU A 77 11.19 8.33 -2.44
CA GLU A 77 11.87 7.94 -3.67
C GLU A 77 11.35 6.59 -4.20
N ALA A 78 11.31 5.56 -3.37
CA ALA A 78 10.80 4.24 -3.75
C ALA A 78 9.34 4.27 -4.25
N ILE A 79 8.46 5.03 -3.58
CA ILE A 79 7.07 5.19 -3.99
C ILE A 79 6.98 5.93 -5.33
N THR A 80 7.75 7.01 -5.50
CA THR A 80 7.75 7.78 -6.74
C THR A 80 8.32 7.02 -7.92
N ASP A 81 9.40 6.26 -7.71
CA ASP A 81 10.02 5.44 -8.75
C ASP A 81 9.05 4.35 -9.22
N TYR A 82 8.35 3.70 -8.28
CA TYR A 82 7.30 2.74 -8.63
C TYR A 82 6.17 3.40 -9.40
N TYR A 83 5.67 4.55 -8.95
CA TYR A 83 4.64 5.30 -9.67
C TYR A 83 5.08 5.60 -11.10
N TYR A 84 6.28 6.16 -11.30
CA TYR A 84 6.76 6.41 -12.66
C TYR A 84 6.93 5.13 -13.47
N SER A 85 7.30 3.99 -12.87
CA SER A 85 7.41 2.72 -13.62
C SER A 85 6.09 2.25 -14.24
N ILE A 86 4.95 2.54 -13.61
CA ILE A 86 3.63 2.13 -14.09
C ILE A 86 3.04 3.13 -15.09
N TRP A 87 3.25 4.43 -14.87
CA TRP A 87 2.57 5.49 -15.63
C TRP A 87 3.48 6.26 -16.61
N LYS A 88 4.79 5.97 -16.69
CA LYS A 88 5.71 6.63 -17.64
C LYS A 88 5.61 6.12 -19.09
N GLU A 89 4.83 5.07 -19.36
CA GLU A 89 4.54 4.61 -20.73
C GLU A 89 3.27 5.22 -21.36
N ALA A 90 2.90 6.45 -20.99
CA ALA A 90 1.78 7.18 -21.61
C ALA A 90 2.23 8.30 -22.59
N SER A 91 3.50 8.33 -22.99
CA SER A 91 4.04 9.32 -23.92
C SER A 91 4.79 8.65 -25.07
N ILE A 92 4.08 8.30 -26.13
CA ILE A 92 4.59 8.21 -27.51
C ILE A 92 3.84 9.25 -28.33
#